data_AF-A0A3D2GHM3-F1
#
_entry.id   AF-A0A3D2GHM3-F1
#
_cell.length_a   1.000
_cell.length_b   1.000
_cell.length_c   1.000
_cell.angle_alpha   90.00
_cell.angle_beta   90.00
_cell.angle_gamma   90.00
#
_symmetry.space_group_name_H-M   'P 1'
#
loop_
_entity.id
_entity.type
_entity.pdbx_description
1 polymer ?
#
loop_
_entity_poly.entity_id
_entity_poly.type
_entity_poly.pdbx_seq_one_letter_code
_entity_poly.pdbx_strand_id
1 'polypeptide(L)'
;DEDKLSMVGGYWKAGRLATEYKDSTGMLLKDIALEIETPVWSLQRYTQFYKTFPGGYPEKYGSRVVTWSLICCILPVHDARAREFYLKEACLRGWNKYELTKRIQKDYYGTVEDAAAANQSKTLKSPKQRLYTYAAEVIKIVDADTFDLEIDVGFKTKQEHRVRLRGINAPEAGTSQGRKAKRFVERELAKCVVEKPLFKGTRADRPLVVVKTYKLGQHGRYTVDIYYLPGEADPETIAESGKLLNQVLVDKGLARKVE
;
A
#
# COMPACT_ATOMS: atom_id res chain seq x y z
N ASP A 1 -34.54 -11.55 -11.57
CA ASP A 1 -33.28 -10.77 -11.69
C ASP A 1 -32.25 -11.45 -12.58
N GLU A 2 -32.17 -12.78 -12.59
CA GLU A 2 -31.34 -13.53 -13.56
C GLU A 2 -31.69 -13.23 -15.03
N ASP A 3 -32.98 -13.08 -15.37
CA ASP A 3 -33.37 -12.71 -16.75
C ASP A 3 -32.81 -11.35 -17.18
N LYS A 4 -32.83 -10.36 -16.28
CA LYS A 4 -32.29 -9.02 -16.54
C LYS A 4 -30.78 -9.07 -16.71
N LEU A 5 -30.11 -9.88 -15.90
CA LEU A 5 -28.67 -10.10 -15.97
C LEU A 5 -28.27 -10.75 -17.29
N SER A 6 -28.94 -11.86 -17.65
CA SER A 6 -28.74 -12.59 -18.90
C SER A 6 -28.98 -11.69 -20.12
N MET A 7 -30.03 -10.88 -20.08
CA MET A 7 -30.34 -9.92 -21.14
C MET A 7 -29.21 -8.90 -21.35
N VAL A 8 -28.66 -8.31 -20.28
CA VAL A 8 -27.55 -7.35 -20.40
C VAL A 8 -26.29 -8.02 -20.95
N GLY A 9 -26.02 -9.26 -20.54
CA GLY A 9 -24.91 -10.06 -21.07
C GLY A 9 -25.06 -10.34 -22.56
N GLY A 10 -26.28 -10.64 -23.00
CA GLY A 10 -26.63 -10.78 -24.41
C GLY A 10 -26.33 -9.52 -25.21
N TYR A 11 -26.69 -8.34 -24.70
CA TYR A 11 -26.41 -7.07 -25.36
C TYR A 11 -24.91 -6.76 -25.47
N TRP A 12 -24.14 -7.04 -24.41
CA TRP A 12 -22.68 -6.89 -24.45
C TRP A 12 -22.05 -7.81 -25.50
N LYS A 13 -22.46 -9.09 -25.52
CA LYS A 13 -21.98 -10.09 -26.48
C LYS A 13 -22.35 -9.72 -27.92
N ALA A 14 -23.58 -9.25 -28.15
CA ALA A 14 -24.02 -8.76 -29.46
C ALA A 14 -23.16 -7.58 -29.92
N GLY A 15 -22.84 -6.64 -29.02
CA GLY A 15 -21.94 -5.52 -29.29
C GLY A 15 -20.54 -5.93 -29.68
N ARG A 16 -19.99 -6.94 -28.99
CA ARG A 16 -18.69 -7.54 -29.32
C ARG A 16 -18.70 -8.17 -30.70
N LEU A 17 -19.64 -9.08 -30.96
CA LEU A 17 -19.75 -9.79 -32.24
C LEU A 17 -19.95 -8.83 -33.41
N ALA A 18 -20.79 -7.81 -33.24
CA ALA A 18 -21.01 -6.79 -34.27
C ALA A 18 -19.76 -5.95 -34.55
N THR A 19 -18.93 -5.69 -33.53
CA THR A 19 -17.65 -4.98 -33.68
C THR A 19 -16.64 -5.86 -34.41
N GLU A 20 -16.48 -7.12 -33.99
CA GLU A 20 -15.58 -8.10 -34.63
C GLU A 20 -15.97 -8.37 -36.09
N TYR A 21 -17.26 -8.53 -36.38
CA TYR A 21 -17.76 -8.74 -37.74
C TYR A 21 -17.53 -7.52 -38.63
N LYS A 22 -17.78 -6.32 -38.12
CA LYS A 22 -17.47 -5.07 -38.81
C LYS A 22 -15.97 -4.96 -39.14
N ASP A 23 -15.10 -5.26 -38.17
CA ASP A 23 -13.65 -5.10 -38.33
C ASP A 23 -13.05 -6.12 -39.30
N SER A 24 -13.65 -7.32 -39.42
CA SER A 24 -13.22 -8.38 -40.33
C SER A 24 -13.75 -8.23 -41.77
N THR A 25 -14.96 -7.72 -41.94
CA THR A 25 -15.62 -7.60 -43.26
C THR A 25 -15.53 -6.21 -43.88
N GLY A 26 -15.28 -5.18 -43.06
CA GLY A 26 -15.36 -3.78 -43.47
C GLY A 26 -16.79 -3.26 -43.68
N MET A 27 -17.82 -4.08 -43.41
CA MET A 27 -19.23 -3.68 -43.60
C MET A 27 -19.64 -2.53 -42.68
N LEU A 28 -20.57 -1.69 -43.14
CA LEU A 28 -21.11 -0.63 -42.29
C LEU A 28 -22.08 -1.23 -41.27
N LEU A 29 -22.13 -0.64 -40.08
CA LEU A 29 -22.98 -1.14 -38.99
C LEU A 29 -24.47 -1.16 -39.35
N LYS A 30 -24.91 -0.27 -40.26
CA LYS A 30 -26.28 -0.23 -40.78
C LYS A 30 -26.62 -1.46 -41.63
N ASP A 31 -25.64 -2.00 -42.36
CA ASP A 31 -25.82 -3.14 -43.26
C ASP A 31 -25.84 -4.43 -42.44
N ILE A 32 -24.94 -4.53 -41.45
CA ILE A 32 -24.95 -5.61 -40.44
C ILE A 32 -26.29 -5.64 -39.71
N ALA A 33 -26.81 -4.48 -39.29
CA ALA A 33 -28.11 -4.37 -38.61
C ALA A 33 -29.27 -4.85 -39.50
N LEU A 34 -29.22 -4.56 -40.80
CA LEU A 34 -30.21 -5.03 -41.77
C LEU A 34 -30.19 -6.55 -41.94
N GLU A 35 -29.00 -7.17 -42.02
CA GLU A 35 -28.84 -8.62 -42.15
C GLU A 35 -29.42 -9.39 -40.94
N ILE A 36 -29.26 -8.85 -39.73
CA ILE A 36 -29.77 -9.46 -38.49
C ILE A 36 -31.16 -8.96 -38.10
N GLU A 37 -31.85 -8.24 -39.00
CA GLU A 37 -33.19 -7.69 -38.81
C GLU A 37 -33.37 -6.89 -37.50
N THR A 38 -32.31 -6.19 -37.07
CA THR A 38 -32.28 -5.43 -35.81
C THR A 38 -32.22 -3.93 -36.09
N PRO A 39 -32.89 -3.07 -35.30
CA PRO A 39 -32.77 -1.63 -35.47
C PRO A 39 -31.31 -1.15 -35.35
N VAL A 40 -30.87 -0.32 -36.29
CA VAL A 40 -29.49 0.21 -36.33
C VAL A 40 -29.09 0.87 -35.00
N TRP A 41 -30.00 1.60 -34.37
CA TRP A 41 -29.75 2.27 -33.10
C TRP A 41 -29.50 1.30 -31.93
N SER A 42 -30.13 0.12 -31.95
CA SER A 42 -29.90 -0.93 -30.95
C SER A 42 -28.48 -1.48 -31.10
N LEU A 43 -28.08 -1.79 -32.33
CA LEU A 43 -26.73 -2.29 -32.62
C LEU A 43 -25.64 -1.24 -32.32
N GLN A 44 -25.92 0.04 -32.59
CA GLN A 44 -25.07 1.15 -32.18
C GLN A 44 -24.89 1.21 -30.66
N ARG A 45 -25.97 1.03 -29.88
CA ARG A 45 -25.87 1.01 -28.42
C ARG A 45 -25.12 -0.22 -27.90
N TYR A 46 -25.32 -1.39 -28.49
CA TYR A 46 -24.61 -2.60 -28.09
C TYR A 46 -23.11 -2.49 -28.38
N THR A 47 -22.75 -2.00 -29.56
CA THR A 47 -21.34 -1.75 -29.91
C THR A 47 -20.72 -0.67 -29.02
N GLN A 48 -21.44 0.42 -28.72
CA GLN A 48 -20.99 1.42 -27.75
C GLN A 48 -20.78 0.79 -26.36
N PHE A 49 -21.70 -0.06 -25.91
CA PHE A 49 -21.60 -0.75 -24.63
C PHE A 49 -20.36 -1.64 -24.54
N TYR A 50 -20.10 -2.45 -25.55
CA TYR A 50 -18.88 -3.26 -25.62
C TYR A 50 -17.62 -2.39 -25.60
N LYS A 51 -17.57 -1.32 -26.41
CA LYS A 51 -16.43 -0.41 -26.47
C LYS A 51 -16.16 0.34 -25.17
N THR A 52 -17.21 0.66 -24.40
CA THR A 52 -17.07 1.29 -23.08
C THR A 52 -16.54 0.29 -22.04
N PHE A 53 -16.83 -1.00 -22.19
CA PHE A 53 -16.47 -2.07 -21.25
C PHE A 53 -15.80 -3.26 -21.96
N PRO A 54 -14.60 -3.09 -22.55
CA PRO A 54 -13.98 -4.13 -23.38
C PRO A 54 -13.54 -5.36 -22.58
N GLY A 55 -13.16 -5.19 -21.32
CA GLY A 55 -12.79 -6.28 -20.39
C GLY A 55 -13.96 -6.90 -19.63
N GLY A 56 -15.20 -6.55 -19.99
CA GLY A 56 -16.41 -6.91 -19.24
C GLY A 56 -16.94 -5.76 -18.40
N TYR A 57 -18.17 -5.92 -17.93
CA TYR A 57 -18.90 -4.92 -17.15
C TYR A 57 -19.30 -5.50 -15.78
N PRO A 58 -19.51 -4.65 -14.76
CA PRO A 58 -19.98 -5.09 -13.46
C PRO A 58 -21.43 -5.57 -13.57
N GLU A 59 -21.67 -6.86 -13.30
CA GLU A 59 -22.98 -7.49 -13.43
C GLU A 59 -23.94 -7.15 -12.28
N LYS A 60 -23.40 -6.93 -11.08
CA LYS A 60 -24.16 -6.61 -9.87
C LYS A 60 -23.34 -5.78 -8.88
N TYR A 61 -24.03 -5.02 -8.05
CA TYR A 61 -23.47 -4.38 -6.87
C TYR A 61 -24.35 -4.72 -5.66
N GLY A 62 -23.75 -5.33 -4.64
CA GLY A 62 -24.50 -5.88 -3.51
C GLY A 62 -25.50 -6.93 -3.97
N SER A 63 -26.77 -6.77 -3.61
CA SER A 63 -27.88 -7.67 -3.99
C SER A 63 -28.59 -7.30 -5.29
N ARG A 64 -28.24 -6.17 -5.94
CA ARG A 64 -28.95 -5.66 -7.12
C ARG A 64 -28.14 -5.82 -8.40
N VAL A 65 -28.81 -6.27 -9.46
CA VAL A 65 -28.23 -6.47 -10.79
C VAL A 65 -28.17 -5.16 -11.58
N VAL A 66 -27.11 -4.99 -12.38
CA VAL A 66 -27.00 -3.89 -13.33
C VAL A 66 -27.95 -4.15 -14.49
N THR A 67 -28.90 -3.24 -14.69
CA THR A 67 -29.91 -3.37 -15.75
C THR A 67 -29.53 -2.57 -17.00
N TRP A 68 -30.07 -2.97 -18.15
CA TRP A 68 -29.85 -2.27 -19.43
C TRP A 68 -30.21 -0.78 -19.37
N SER A 69 -31.25 -0.43 -18.61
CA SER A 69 -31.66 0.97 -18.40
C SER A 69 -30.58 1.79 -17.70
N LEU A 70 -29.86 1.21 -16.74
CA LEU A 70 -28.76 1.88 -16.05
C LEU A 70 -27.54 2.02 -16.97
N ILE A 71 -27.20 0.97 -17.71
CA ILE A 71 -26.16 1.02 -18.75
C ILE A 71 -26.45 2.14 -19.74
N CYS A 72 -27.67 2.22 -20.28
CA CYS A 72 -28.01 3.29 -21.22
C CYS A 72 -27.83 4.70 -20.65
N CYS A 73 -28.02 4.90 -19.33
CA CYS A 73 -27.83 6.21 -18.70
C CYS A 73 -26.36 6.61 -18.57
N ILE A 74 -25.46 5.63 -18.40
CA ILE A 74 -24.04 5.90 -18.15
C ILE A 74 -23.18 5.87 -19.42
N LEU A 75 -23.63 5.27 -20.53
CA LEU A 75 -22.89 5.28 -21.81
C LEU A 75 -22.50 6.69 -22.31
N PRO A 76 -23.30 7.74 -22.12
CA PRO A 76 -22.91 9.10 -22.50
C PRO A 76 -21.89 9.76 -21.56
N VAL A 77 -21.67 9.24 -20.35
CA VAL A 77 -20.75 9.83 -19.38
C VAL A 77 -19.32 9.53 -19.82
N HIS A 78 -18.51 10.56 -20.09
CA HIS A 78 -17.15 10.40 -20.64
C HIS A 78 -16.13 9.87 -19.63
N ASP A 79 -16.24 10.26 -18.36
CA ASP A 79 -15.34 9.80 -17.30
C ASP A 79 -15.68 8.37 -16.86
N ALA A 80 -14.67 7.48 -16.90
CA ALA A 80 -14.79 6.10 -16.47
C ALA A 80 -15.09 5.97 -14.97
N ARG A 81 -14.48 6.81 -14.13
CA ARG A 81 -14.70 6.77 -12.67
C ARG A 81 -16.12 7.21 -12.33
N ALA A 82 -16.59 8.28 -12.96
CA ALA A 82 -17.98 8.71 -12.86
C ALA A 82 -18.95 7.59 -13.28
N ARG A 83 -18.71 6.91 -14.43
CA ARG A 83 -19.55 5.78 -14.88
C ARG A 83 -19.66 4.69 -13.83
N GLU A 84 -18.54 4.26 -13.26
CA GLU A 84 -18.50 3.23 -12.23
C GLU A 84 -19.22 3.69 -10.95
N PHE A 85 -18.95 4.90 -10.49
CA PHE A 85 -19.62 5.48 -9.32
C PHE A 85 -21.14 5.50 -9.49
N TYR A 86 -21.62 6.02 -10.62
CA TYR A 86 -23.05 6.13 -10.90
C TYR A 86 -23.73 4.76 -11.01
N LEU A 87 -23.10 3.77 -11.65
CA LEU A 87 -23.62 2.40 -11.70
C LEU A 87 -23.72 1.77 -10.31
N LYS A 88 -22.64 1.90 -9.53
CA LYS A 88 -22.56 1.37 -8.17
C LYS A 88 -23.62 1.99 -7.27
N GLU A 89 -23.69 3.32 -7.20
CA GLU A 89 -24.64 4.03 -6.33
C GLU A 89 -26.08 3.81 -6.79
N ALA A 90 -26.35 3.78 -8.09
CA ALA A 90 -27.70 3.47 -8.59
C ALA A 90 -28.15 2.07 -8.18
N CYS A 91 -27.25 1.09 -8.19
CA CYS A 91 -27.57 -0.25 -7.71
C CYS A 91 -27.75 -0.25 -6.19
N LEU A 92 -26.78 0.24 -5.42
CA LEU A 92 -26.82 0.19 -3.95
C LEU A 92 -28.01 0.97 -3.35
N ARG A 93 -28.29 2.16 -3.89
CA ARG A 93 -29.41 3.01 -3.41
C ARG A 93 -30.71 2.78 -4.15
N GLY A 94 -30.68 1.95 -5.19
CA GLY A 94 -31.86 1.57 -5.95
C GLY A 94 -32.45 2.67 -6.82
N TRP A 95 -31.62 3.53 -7.40
CA TRP A 95 -32.09 4.60 -8.27
C TRP A 95 -32.72 4.07 -9.55
N ASN A 96 -33.87 4.64 -9.89
CA ASN A 96 -34.48 4.41 -11.19
C ASN A 96 -33.78 5.24 -12.30
N LYS A 97 -34.17 5.00 -13.55
CA LYS A 97 -33.62 5.69 -14.74
C LYS A 97 -33.68 7.22 -14.61
N TYR A 98 -34.80 7.76 -14.15
CA TYR A 98 -35.01 9.21 -14.02
C TYR A 98 -34.09 9.80 -12.94
N GLU A 99 -34.02 9.14 -11.80
CA GLU A 99 -33.16 9.50 -10.68
C GLU A 99 -31.67 9.47 -11.01
N LEU A 100 -31.23 8.47 -11.77
CA LEU A 100 -29.86 8.38 -12.24
C LEU A 100 -29.55 9.49 -13.26
N THR A 101 -30.42 9.69 -14.26
CA THR A 101 -30.25 10.73 -15.27
C THR A 101 -30.16 12.12 -14.65
N LYS A 102 -31.06 12.42 -13.70
CA LYS A 102 -31.08 13.69 -12.97
C LYS A 102 -29.79 13.94 -12.19
N ARG A 103 -29.17 12.89 -11.62
CA ARG A 103 -27.91 13.02 -10.87
C ARG A 103 -26.70 13.20 -11.77
N ILE A 104 -26.67 12.52 -12.91
CA ILE A 104 -25.65 12.72 -13.94
C ILE A 104 -25.71 14.17 -14.45
N GLN A 105 -26.91 14.68 -14.75
CA GLN A 105 -27.11 16.07 -15.21
C GLN A 105 -26.70 17.12 -14.16
N LYS A 106 -26.85 16.81 -12.87
CA LYS A 106 -26.47 17.69 -11.76
C LYS A 106 -25.01 17.54 -11.33
N ASP A 107 -24.22 16.76 -12.05
CA ASP A 107 -22.84 16.42 -11.70
C ASP A 107 -22.65 15.99 -10.23
N TYR A 108 -23.51 15.07 -9.79
CA TYR A 108 -23.47 14.57 -8.40
C TYR A 108 -22.11 13.92 -8.07
N TYR A 109 -21.46 13.27 -9.05
CA TYR A 109 -20.12 12.71 -8.89
C TYR A 109 -19.09 13.79 -8.52
N GLY A 110 -19.03 14.90 -9.26
CA GLY A 110 -18.15 16.03 -8.93
C GLY A 110 -18.38 16.55 -7.51
N THR A 111 -19.64 16.73 -7.10
CA THR A 111 -19.96 17.21 -5.74
C THR A 111 -19.47 16.27 -4.62
N VAL A 112 -19.48 14.96 -4.87
CA VAL A 112 -19.01 13.95 -3.92
C VAL A 112 -17.48 13.90 -3.90
N GLU A 113 -16.83 14.03 -5.06
CA GLU A 113 -15.36 14.13 -5.15
C GLU A 113 -14.84 15.37 -4.42
N ASP A 114 -15.46 16.53 -4.64
CA ASP A 114 -15.08 17.78 -3.97
C ASP A 114 -15.25 17.68 -2.44
N ALA A 115 -16.36 17.10 -1.98
CA ALA A 115 -16.60 16.85 -0.57
C ALA A 115 -15.60 15.83 0.02
N ALA A 116 -15.23 14.79 -0.74
CA ALA A 116 -14.24 13.80 -0.34
C ALA A 116 -12.84 14.43 -0.26
N ALA A 117 -12.45 15.26 -1.22
CA ALA A 117 -11.18 16.00 -1.22
C ALA A 117 -11.10 16.96 -0.01
N ALA A 118 -12.18 17.69 0.27
CA ALA A 118 -12.27 18.56 1.44
C ALA A 118 -12.16 17.79 2.77
N ASN A 119 -12.72 16.58 2.84
CA ASN A 119 -12.60 15.72 4.03
C ASN A 119 -11.24 15.02 4.13
N GLN A 120 -10.61 14.68 3.01
CA GLN A 120 -9.28 14.08 3.00
C GLN A 120 -8.23 15.08 3.53
N SER A 121 -8.40 16.38 3.25
CA SER A 121 -7.60 17.45 3.85
C SER A 121 -7.82 17.62 5.36
N LYS A 122 -8.94 17.15 5.92
CA LYS A 122 -9.27 17.23 7.36
C LYS A 122 -8.91 15.98 8.14
N THR A 123 -8.54 14.89 7.47
CA THR A 123 -8.19 13.63 8.14
C THR A 123 -6.74 13.68 8.60
N LEU A 124 -6.50 13.58 9.92
CA LEU A 124 -5.15 13.48 10.45
C LEU A 124 -4.49 12.20 9.93
N LYS A 125 -3.31 12.32 9.32
CA LYS A 125 -2.49 11.16 8.97
C LYS A 125 -2.04 10.50 10.29
N SER A 126 -2.58 9.34 10.62
CA SER A 126 -2.01 8.54 11.70
C SER A 126 -0.66 7.98 11.22
N PRO A 127 0.40 8.08 12.04
CA PRO A 127 1.66 7.43 11.70
C PRO A 127 1.41 5.92 11.57
N LYS A 128 2.07 5.30 10.59
CA LYS A 128 1.95 3.86 10.33
C LYS A 128 2.44 3.10 11.56
N GLN A 129 1.54 2.43 12.28
CA GLN A 129 1.89 1.72 13.51
C GLN A 129 2.94 0.64 13.24
N ARG A 130 4.12 0.77 13.86
CA ARG A 130 5.18 -0.24 13.87
C ARG A 130 5.25 -0.87 15.26
N LEU A 131 4.51 -1.95 15.45
CA LEU A 131 4.50 -2.66 16.73
C LEU A 131 5.92 -3.13 17.12
N TYR A 132 6.22 -3.05 18.42
CA TYR A 132 7.48 -3.50 19.02
C TYR A 132 8.73 -2.83 18.43
N THR A 133 8.59 -1.61 17.90
CA THR A 133 9.68 -0.82 17.33
C THR A 133 9.91 0.40 18.22
N TYR A 134 11.14 0.59 18.67
CA TYR A 134 11.51 1.58 19.67
C TYR A 134 12.76 2.34 19.23
N ALA A 135 12.82 3.63 19.57
CA ALA A 135 14.06 4.39 19.50
C ALA A 135 15.00 3.92 20.62
N ALA A 136 16.29 3.82 20.34
CA ALA A 136 17.28 3.42 21.34
C ALA A 136 18.63 4.11 21.10
N GLU A 137 19.36 4.31 22.18
CA GLU A 137 20.75 4.78 22.15
C GLU A 137 21.70 3.63 22.46
N VAL A 138 22.79 3.54 21.70
CA VAL A 138 23.79 2.50 21.92
C VAL A 138 24.70 2.89 23.08
N ILE A 139 24.58 2.17 24.21
CA ILE A 139 25.43 2.37 25.39
C ILE A 139 26.79 1.73 25.15
N LYS A 140 26.79 0.46 24.72
CA LYS A 140 28.00 -0.32 24.56
C LYS A 140 27.82 -1.42 23.51
N ILE A 141 28.85 -1.61 22.69
CA ILE A 141 28.98 -2.75 21.79
C ILE A 141 29.80 -3.81 22.54
N VAL A 142 29.17 -4.90 22.95
CA VAL A 142 29.82 -6.00 23.68
C VAL A 142 30.57 -6.86 22.68
N ASP A 143 29.82 -7.42 21.73
CA ASP A 143 30.27 -8.17 20.56
C ASP A 143 29.65 -7.57 19.30
N ALA A 144 30.06 -8.00 18.11
CA ALA A 144 29.46 -7.48 16.87
C ALA A 144 27.96 -7.82 16.72
N ASP A 145 27.45 -8.79 17.49
CA ASP A 145 26.04 -9.18 17.53
C ASP A 145 25.35 -8.93 18.88
N THR A 146 26.04 -8.36 19.87
CA THR A 146 25.52 -8.19 21.24
C THR A 146 25.75 -6.77 21.74
N PHE A 147 24.67 -6.10 22.15
CA PHE A 147 24.65 -4.67 22.44
C PHE A 147 23.98 -4.39 23.79
N ASP A 148 24.49 -3.41 24.52
CA ASP A 148 23.78 -2.78 25.63
C ASP A 148 23.13 -1.50 25.09
N LEU A 149 21.80 -1.43 25.14
CA LEU A 149 21.00 -0.33 24.59
C LEU A 149 20.17 0.34 25.66
N GLU A 150 20.03 1.65 25.55
CA GLU A 150 19.07 2.45 26.32
C GLU A 150 17.84 2.67 25.43
N ILE A 151 16.77 1.90 25.66
CA ILE A 151 15.55 1.88 24.85
C ILE A 151 14.53 2.87 25.42
N ASP A 152 14.00 3.76 24.57
CA ASP A 152 12.87 4.63 24.92
C ASP A 152 11.56 3.84 24.81
N VAL A 153 10.91 3.61 25.95
CA VAL A 153 9.64 2.88 26.05
C VAL A 153 8.43 3.82 26.12
N GLY A 154 8.65 5.11 25.88
CA GLY A 154 7.66 6.17 25.99
C GLY A 154 7.58 6.76 27.40
N PHE A 155 6.68 7.73 27.57
CA PHE A 155 6.43 8.41 28.86
C PHE A 155 7.70 8.94 29.54
N LYS A 156 8.66 9.44 28.74
CA LYS A 156 9.98 9.91 29.21
C LYS A 156 10.76 8.88 30.02
N THR A 157 10.45 7.59 29.83
CA THR A 157 11.06 6.48 30.54
C THR A 157 11.97 5.73 29.58
N LYS A 158 13.19 5.46 30.03
CA LYS A 158 14.18 4.69 29.29
C LYS A 158 14.59 3.47 30.09
N GLN A 159 14.86 2.37 29.39
CA GLN A 159 15.31 1.12 30.02
C GLN A 159 16.59 0.62 29.36
N GLU A 160 17.54 0.18 30.19
CA GLU A 160 18.79 -0.42 29.71
C GLU A 160 18.61 -1.93 29.52
N HIS A 161 18.88 -2.43 28.32
CA HIS A 161 18.73 -3.84 27.97
C HIS A 161 19.94 -4.34 27.19
N ARG A 162 20.41 -5.54 27.57
CA ARG A 162 21.37 -6.29 26.76
C ARG A 162 20.62 -7.13 25.72
N VAL A 163 20.85 -6.83 24.46
CA VAL A 163 20.15 -7.43 23.32
C VAL A 163 21.12 -8.15 22.37
N ARG A 164 20.60 -9.10 21.60
CA ARG A 164 21.35 -9.84 20.58
C ARG A 164 20.71 -9.69 19.20
N LEU A 165 21.52 -9.53 18.16
CA LEU A 165 21.04 -9.46 16.79
C LEU A 165 20.39 -10.78 16.38
N ARG A 166 19.18 -10.68 15.83
CA ARG A 166 18.38 -11.82 15.38
C ARG A 166 18.98 -12.43 14.11
N GLY A 167 19.01 -13.77 14.07
CA GLY A 167 19.33 -14.55 12.86
C GLY A 167 20.80 -14.55 12.45
N ILE A 168 21.69 -14.04 13.30
CA ILE A 168 23.13 -14.00 13.02
C ILE A 168 23.94 -14.39 14.25
N ASN A 169 25.15 -14.88 14.01
CA ASN A 169 26.15 -15.14 15.03
C ASN A 169 27.49 -14.55 14.60
N ALA A 170 28.02 -13.64 15.41
CA ALA A 170 29.34 -13.06 15.20
C ALA A 170 30.42 -13.88 15.93
N PRO A 171 31.67 -13.89 15.42
CA PRO A 171 32.79 -14.46 16.16
C PRO A 171 33.00 -13.74 17.51
N GLU A 172 33.35 -14.49 18.55
CA GLU A 172 33.58 -13.94 19.90
C GLU A 172 34.62 -12.81 19.89
N ALA A 173 34.40 -11.74 20.67
CA ALA A 173 35.28 -10.57 20.69
C ALA A 173 36.74 -10.87 21.09
N GLY A 174 37.04 -12.01 21.74
CA GLY A 174 38.42 -12.43 22.01
C GLY A 174 39.22 -12.83 20.75
N THR A 175 38.52 -13.27 19.71
CA THR A 175 39.15 -13.74 18.46
C THR A 175 39.61 -12.57 17.58
N SER A 176 40.55 -12.81 16.66
CA SER A 176 40.98 -11.78 15.69
C SER A 176 39.83 -11.33 14.78
N GLN A 177 38.97 -12.28 14.37
CA GLN A 177 37.79 -12.02 13.56
C GLN A 177 36.72 -11.23 14.33
N GLY A 178 36.46 -11.59 15.59
CA GLY A 178 35.50 -10.88 16.44
C GLY A 178 35.92 -9.44 16.69
N ARG A 179 37.21 -9.19 16.94
CA ARG A 179 37.76 -7.82 17.04
C ARG A 179 37.58 -7.02 15.75
N LYS A 180 37.74 -7.65 14.58
CA LYS A 180 37.53 -7.00 13.28
C LYS A 180 36.04 -6.64 13.08
N ALA A 181 35.14 -7.56 13.37
CA ALA A 181 33.69 -7.34 13.27
C ALA A 181 33.23 -6.24 14.23
N LYS A 182 33.67 -6.28 15.49
CA LYS A 182 33.35 -5.27 16.51
C LYS A 182 33.80 -3.87 16.09
N ARG A 183 35.05 -3.72 15.65
CA ARG A 183 35.58 -2.43 15.15
C ARG A 183 34.85 -1.90 13.91
N PHE A 184 34.27 -2.78 13.10
CA PHE A 184 33.43 -2.35 11.99
C PHE A 184 32.13 -1.73 12.50
N VAL A 185 31.43 -2.41 13.41
CA VAL A 185 30.19 -1.92 14.02
C VAL A 185 30.43 -0.59 14.75
N GLU A 186 31.50 -0.49 15.54
CA GLU A 186 31.86 0.74 16.25
C GLU A 186 32.04 1.92 15.29
N ARG A 187 32.77 1.73 14.18
CA ARG A 187 32.97 2.78 13.18
C ARG A 187 31.70 3.13 12.40
N GLU A 188 30.82 2.16 12.18
CA GLU A 188 29.61 2.38 11.42
C GLU A 188 28.57 3.14 12.26
N LEU A 189 28.39 2.74 13.52
CA LEU A 189 27.47 3.39 14.44
C LEU A 189 27.99 4.75 14.95
N ALA A 190 29.31 4.97 14.99
CA ALA A 190 29.87 6.29 15.29
C ALA A 190 29.38 7.39 14.32
N LYS A 191 29.00 7.04 13.09
CA LYS A 191 28.42 7.96 12.10
C LYS A 191 26.96 8.33 12.39
N CYS A 192 26.33 7.67 13.35
CA CYS A 192 24.95 7.87 13.77
C CYS A 192 24.86 8.62 15.10
N VAL A 193 25.99 9.17 15.57
CA VAL A 193 26.00 10.08 16.71
C VAL A 193 25.42 11.40 16.23
N VAL A 194 24.32 11.81 16.85
CA VAL A 194 23.62 13.05 16.53
C VAL A 194 23.90 14.04 17.65
N GLU A 195 24.33 15.25 17.27
CA GLU A 195 24.53 16.34 18.23
C GLU A 195 23.19 16.70 18.88
N LYS A 196 23.11 16.63 20.21
CA LYS A 196 21.92 17.06 20.95
C LYS A 196 22.11 18.46 21.52
N PRO A 197 21.06 19.29 21.56
CA PRO A 197 21.13 20.57 22.28
C PRO A 197 21.53 20.33 23.74
N LEU A 198 22.64 20.93 24.15
CA LEU A 198 23.26 20.70 25.45
C LEU A 198 22.38 21.26 26.58
N PHE A 199 21.60 20.40 27.25
CA PHE A 199 20.97 20.74 28.52
C PHE A 199 21.88 20.38 29.69
N LYS A 200 21.77 21.12 30.80
CA LYS A 200 22.56 20.84 32.02
C LYS A 200 22.21 19.42 32.52
N GLY A 201 23.20 18.51 32.49
CA GLY A 201 23.02 17.09 32.86
C GLY A 201 22.92 16.11 31.69
N THR A 202 23.19 16.54 30.45
CA THR A 202 23.14 15.67 29.26
C THR A 202 24.27 14.63 29.30
N ARG A 203 23.93 13.35 29.06
CA ARG A 203 24.89 12.24 28.91
C ARG A 203 25.69 12.42 27.60
N ALA A 204 26.86 11.80 27.52
CA ALA A 204 27.69 11.81 26.31
C ALA A 204 26.87 11.41 25.06
N ASP A 205 27.18 12.02 23.90
CA ASP A 205 26.48 11.72 22.66
C ASP A 205 26.68 10.25 22.28
N ARG A 206 25.56 9.57 22.03
CA ARG A 206 25.50 8.14 21.70
C ARG A 206 24.85 7.95 20.34
N PRO A 207 25.23 6.89 19.59
CA PRO A 207 24.57 6.54 18.36
C PRO A 207 23.06 6.32 18.57
N LEU A 208 22.23 6.99 17.77
CA LEU A 208 20.79 6.76 17.73
C LEU A 208 20.47 5.64 16.74
N VAL A 209 19.66 4.69 17.18
CA VAL A 209 19.19 3.56 16.38
C VAL A 209 17.71 3.29 16.64
N VAL A 210 17.09 2.54 15.74
CA VAL A 210 15.76 1.98 15.95
C VAL A 210 15.86 0.48 16.11
N VAL A 211 15.25 -0.04 17.17
CA VAL A 211 15.23 -1.47 17.44
C VAL A 211 13.85 -2.04 17.30
N LYS A 212 13.76 -3.16 16.59
CA LYS A 212 12.57 -4.00 16.57
C LYS A 212 12.80 -5.23 17.42
N THR A 213 12.00 -5.40 18.46
CA THR A 213 12.16 -6.48 19.42
C THR A 213 11.35 -7.71 19.02
N TYR A 214 11.91 -8.88 19.33
CA TYR A 214 11.31 -10.19 19.11
C TYR A 214 11.33 -11.00 20.41
N LYS A 215 11.10 -12.32 20.31
CA LYS A 215 11.08 -13.24 21.45
C LYS A 215 12.39 -13.24 22.23
N LEU A 216 12.28 -13.59 23.51
CA LEU A 216 13.41 -13.94 24.37
C LEU A 216 14.10 -15.18 23.78
N GLY A 217 15.41 -15.06 23.53
CA GLY A 217 16.24 -16.18 23.10
C GLY A 217 16.55 -17.13 24.26
N GLN A 218 17.22 -18.25 23.94
CA GLN A 218 17.55 -19.33 24.88
C GLN A 218 18.34 -18.89 26.12
N HIS A 219 18.94 -17.70 26.09
CA HIS A 219 19.75 -17.14 27.18
C HIS A 219 19.03 -16.00 27.94
N GLY A 220 17.71 -15.89 27.83
CA GLY A 220 16.93 -14.84 28.50
C GLY A 220 17.18 -13.42 27.98
N ARG A 221 17.86 -13.28 26.83
CA ARG A 221 18.12 -12.00 26.15
C ARG A 221 17.13 -11.78 25.02
N TYR A 222 16.66 -10.56 24.83
CA TYR A 222 15.84 -10.22 23.67
C TYR A 222 16.65 -10.36 22.37
N THR A 223 16.02 -10.93 21.35
CA THR A 223 16.53 -10.88 19.98
C THR A 223 15.96 -9.66 19.27
N VAL A 224 16.81 -8.93 18.55
CA VAL A 224 16.43 -7.65 17.93
C VAL A 224 16.93 -7.52 16.50
N ASP A 225 16.22 -6.72 15.72
CA ASP A 225 16.74 -6.11 14.50
C ASP A 225 17.11 -4.66 14.82
N ILE A 226 18.32 -4.24 14.44
CA ILE A 226 18.79 -2.87 14.64
C ILE A 226 18.84 -2.16 13.28
N TYR A 227 18.12 -1.04 13.19
CA TYR A 227 18.10 -0.13 12.06
C TYR A 227 18.88 1.14 12.42
N TYR A 228 19.70 1.62 11.51
CA TYR A 228 20.47 2.85 11.69
C TYR A 228 20.55 3.64 10.38
N LEU A 229 20.65 4.96 10.50
CA LEU A 229 20.85 5.85 9.36
C LEU A 229 21.85 6.95 9.77
N PRO A 230 23.05 6.99 9.17
CA PRO A 230 24.06 8.01 9.48
C PRO A 230 23.53 9.43 9.26
N GLY A 231 23.76 10.31 10.25
CA GLY A 231 23.33 11.72 10.20
C GLY A 231 21.83 11.97 10.44
N GLU A 232 21.03 10.94 10.67
CA GLU A 232 19.59 11.11 10.93
C GLU A 232 19.28 11.16 12.43
N ALA A 233 18.47 12.13 12.82
CA ALA A 233 18.05 12.37 14.20
C ALA A 233 16.63 11.87 14.49
N ASP A 234 15.82 11.67 13.45
CA ASP A 234 14.44 11.25 13.58
C ASP A 234 14.29 9.71 13.59
N PRO A 235 13.80 9.10 14.68
CA PRO A 235 13.56 7.67 14.75
C PRO A 235 12.57 7.15 13.70
N GLU A 236 11.55 7.91 13.30
CA GLU A 236 10.59 7.44 12.30
C GLU A 236 11.26 7.27 10.93
N THR A 237 12.08 8.26 10.54
CA THR A 237 12.90 8.20 9.32
C THR A 237 13.90 7.04 9.36
N ILE A 238 14.56 6.80 10.50
CA ILE A 238 15.47 5.65 10.68
C ILE A 238 14.69 4.33 10.55
N ALA A 239 13.48 4.24 11.11
CA ALA A 239 12.68 3.04 11.00
C ALA A 239 12.31 2.77 9.53
N GLU A 240 11.98 3.81 8.76
CA GLU A 240 11.52 3.69 7.37
C GLU A 240 12.62 3.41 6.36
N SER A 241 13.72 4.17 6.45
CA SER A 241 14.78 4.16 5.43
C SER A 241 16.15 3.71 5.96
N GLY A 242 16.23 3.32 7.24
CA GLY A 242 17.47 2.88 7.87
C GLY A 242 17.97 1.54 7.34
N LYS A 243 19.29 1.36 7.42
CA LYS A 243 19.97 0.12 7.07
C LYS A 243 19.82 -0.90 8.20
N LEU A 244 19.51 -2.14 7.85
CA LEU A 244 19.46 -3.26 8.80
C LEU A 244 20.87 -3.74 9.14
N LEU A 245 21.34 -3.49 10.36
CA LEU A 245 22.68 -3.86 10.81
C LEU A 245 22.94 -5.36 10.72
N ASN A 246 21.93 -6.19 11.03
CA ASN A 246 22.03 -7.65 10.97
C ASN A 246 22.45 -8.10 9.56
N GLN A 247 21.82 -7.53 8.53
CA GLN A 247 22.10 -7.86 7.14
C GLN A 247 23.48 -7.34 6.70
N VAL A 248 23.83 -6.10 7.07
CA VAL A 248 25.12 -5.50 6.75
C VAL A 248 26.29 -6.36 7.27
N LEU A 249 26.15 -6.97 8.45
CA LEU A 249 27.17 -7.86 9.00
C LEU A 249 27.31 -9.17 8.22
N VAL A 250 26.20 -9.73 7.73
CA VAL A 250 26.21 -10.93 6.89
C VAL A 250 26.83 -10.63 5.53
N ASP A 251 26.41 -9.53 4.89
CA ASP A 251 26.90 -9.13 3.56
C ASP A 251 28.41 -8.86 3.55
N LYS A 252 28.95 -8.37 4.66
CA LYS A 252 30.39 -8.11 4.84
C LYS A 252 31.17 -9.34 5.30
N GLY A 253 30.52 -10.49 5.51
CA GLY A 253 31.14 -11.73 6.01
C GLY A 253 31.68 -11.58 7.45
N LEU A 254 31.10 -10.67 8.23
CA LEU A 254 31.50 -10.39 9.62
C LEU A 254 30.65 -11.17 10.65
N ALA A 255 29.53 -11.75 10.20
CA ALA A 255 28.71 -12.66 10.97
C ALA A 255 28.20 -13.79 10.06
N ARG A 256 27.89 -14.95 10.64
CA ARG A 256 27.23 -16.06 9.94
C ARG A 256 25.74 -16.01 10.21
N LYS A 257 24.92 -16.27 9.20
CA LYS A 257 23.49 -16.45 9.37
C LYS A 257 23.21 -17.74 10.16
N VAL A 258 22.26 -17.68 11.07
CA VAL A 258 21.75 -18.83 11.82
C VAL A 258 20.25 -18.93 11.55
N GLU A 259 19.78 -20.13 11.24
CA GLU A 259 18.35 -20.42 11.03
C GLU A 259 17.57 -20.44 12.36
#